data_AF-A0A836WNK8-F1
#
_entry.id   AF-A0A836WNK8-F1
#
_cell.length_a   1.000
_cell.length_b   1.000
_cell.length_c   1.000
_cell.angle_alpha   90.00
_cell.angle_beta   90.00
_cell.angle_gamma   90.00
#
_symmetry.space_group_name_H-M   'P 1'
#
loop_
_entity.id
_entity.type
_entity.pdbx_description
1 polymer ?
#
loop_
_entity_poly.entity_id
_entity_poly.type
_entity_poly.pdbx_seq_one_letter_code
_entity_poly.pdbx_strand_id
1 'polypeptide(L)'
;MTEVALQLAVILIAARLGGFIAHRYFRAPSVLGELAAGMLFGPYALGGLPIPGWGPVFPLKGGPLPVSTELYGFATLASIVLLFISGLETDPKTFLRYSVSGLAVGVGGIVAAFAIGDVAAVLLG
;
A
#
# COMPACT_ATOMS: atom_id res chain seq x y z
N MET A 1 -1.23 1.37 -23.44
CA MET A 1 -0.21 2.23 -22.81
C MET A 1 -0.80 3.51 -22.23
N THR A 2 -1.71 4.19 -22.94
CA THR A 2 -2.42 5.40 -22.45
C THR A 2 -3.22 5.17 -21.16
N GLU A 3 -3.84 4.00 -21.01
CA GLU A 3 -4.61 3.65 -19.81
C GLU A 3 -3.75 3.61 -18.53
N VAL A 4 -2.55 3.02 -18.61
CA VAL A 4 -1.64 2.94 -17.44
C VAL A 4 -1.16 4.33 -17.04
N ALA A 5 -0.88 5.20 -18.01
CA ALA A 5 -0.51 6.59 -17.73
C ALA A 5 -1.64 7.35 -17.03
N LEU A 6 -2.89 7.16 -17.46
CA LEU A 6 -4.06 7.74 -16.80
C LEU A 6 -4.24 7.19 -15.38
N GLN A 7 -4.14 5.87 -15.20
CA GLN A 7 -4.22 5.22 -13.88
C GLN A 7 -3.15 5.76 -12.92
N LEU A 8 -1.90 5.88 -13.38
CA LEU A 8 -0.81 6.47 -12.59
C LEU A 8 -1.09 7.93 -12.25
N ALA A 9 -1.59 8.74 -13.20
CA ALA A 9 -1.95 10.13 -12.94
C ALA A 9 -3.04 10.22 -11.86
N VAL A 10 -4.08 9.39 -11.94
CA VAL A 10 -5.15 9.31 -10.93
C VAL A 10 -4.59 8.90 -9.57
N ILE A 11 -3.73 7.86 -9.52
CA ILE A 11 -3.11 7.39 -8.28
C ILE A 11 -2.25 8.49 -7.64
N LEU A 12 -1.39 9.15 -8.42
CA LEU A 12 -0.51 10.20 -7.92
C LEU A 12 -1.29 11.40 -7.38
N ILE A 13 -2.33 11.84 -8.10
CA ILE A 13 -3.20 12.94 -7.66
C ILE A 13 -3.95 12.55 -6.40
N ALA A 14 -4.59 11.37 -6.39
CA ALA A 14 -5.37 10.87 -5.26
C ALA A 14 -4.49 10.70 -4.01
N ALA A 15 -3.33 10.06 -4.13
CA ALA A 15 -2.38 9.87 -3.04
C ALA A 15 -1.87 11.21 -2.50
N ARG A 16 -1.50 12.14 -3.37
CA ARG A 16 -1.01 13.46 -2.95
C ARG A 16 -2.08 14.27 -2.21
N LEU A 17 -3.32 14.26 -2.70
CA LEU A 17 -4.44 14.92 -2.04
C LEU A 17 -4.79 14.25 -0.71
N GLY A 18 -4.85 12.91 -0.69
CA GLY A 18 -5.10 12.13 0.53
C GLY A 18 -4.07 12.38 1.61
N GLY A 19 -2.78 12.32 1.27
CA GLY A 19 -1.69 12.64 2.19
C GLY A 19 -1.72 14.08 2.68
N PHE A 20 -2.01 15.04 1.79
CA PHE A 20 -2.19 16.44 2.18
C PHE A 20 -3.34 16.62 3.16
N ILE A 21 -4.50 16.00 2.91
CA ILE A 21 -5.68 16.09 3.79
C ILE A 21 -5.38 15.46 5.15
N ALA A 22 -4.80 14.26 5.18
CA ALA A 22 -4.42 13.55 6.40
C ALA A 22 -3.49 14.39 7.28
N HIS A 23 -2.44 14.96 6.69
CA HIS A 23 -1.49 15.80 7.40
C HIS A 23 -2.12 17.13 7.85
N ARG A 24 -2.87 17.81 6.96
CA ARG A 24 -3.34 19.19 7.20
C ARG A 24 -4.55 19.28 8.11
N TYR A 25 -5.49 18.35 8.01
CA TYR A 25 -6.77 18.38 8.74
C TYR A 25 -6.78 17.41 9.92
N PHE A 26 -6.27 16.18 9.72
CA PHE A 26 -6.33 15.13 10.74
C PHE A 26 -5.08 15.03 11.61
N ARG A 27 -4.01 15.77 11.27
CA ARG A 27 -2.69 15.70 11.94
C ARG A 27 -2.15 14.27 12.03
N ALA A 28 -2.49 13.46 11.03
CA ALA A 28 -2.07 12.07 10.90
C ALA A 28 -0.89 11.96 9.92
N PRO A 29 -0.08 10.88 9.99
CA PRO A 29 0.95 10.62 8.99
C PRO A 29 0.37 10.58 7.57
N SER A 30 1.05 11.22 6.62
CA SER A 30 0.60 11.34 5.22
C SER A 30 0.30 9.98 4.56
N VAL A 31 1.09 8.96 4.90
CA VAL A 31 0.95 7.59 4.37
C VAL A 31 -0.45 7.02 4.64
N LEU A 32 -1.06 7.33 5.79
CA LEU A 32 -2.43 6.87 6.09
C LEU A 32 -3.44 7.45 5.09
N GLY A 33 -3.27 8.73 4.71
CA GLY A 33 -4.09 9.38 3.70
C GLY A 33 -3.86 8.83 2.29
N GLU A 34 -2.61 8.51 1.95
CA GLU A 34 -2.25 7.88 0.68
C GLU A 34 -2.88 6.48 0.55
N LEU A 35 -2.83 5.67 1.60
CA LEU A 35 -3.46 4.35 1.65
C LEU A 35 -4.99 4.46 1.56
N ALA A 36 -5.60 5.37 2.31
CA ALA A 36 -7.04 5.61 2.25
C ALA A 36 -7.50 6.07 0.85
N ALA A 37 -6.71 6.93 0.19
CA ALA A 37 -6.96 7.33 -1.18
C ALA A 37 -6.86 6.13 -2.14
N GLY A 38 -5.86 5.26 -1.96
CA GLY A 38 -5.73 4.01 -2.72
C GLY A 38 -6.93 3.08 -2.55
N MET A 39 -7.46 2.96 -1.33
CA MET A 39 -8.68 2.18 -1.06
C MET A 39 -9.92 2.82 -1.73
N LEU A 40 -10.06 4.15 -1.65
CA LEU A 40 -11.20 4.89 -2.17
C LEU A 40 -11.25 4.91 -3.71
N PHE A 41 -10.09 5.07 -4.35
CA PHE A 41 -9.96 5.09 -5.82
C PHE A 41 -9.61 3.72 -6.41
N GLY A 42 -9.57 2.67 -5.58
CA GLY A 42 -9.31 1.30 -6.00
C GLY A 42 -10.45 0.68 -6.81
N PRO A 43 -10.22 -0.50 -7.39
CA PRO A 43 -11.17 -1.20 -8.26
C PRO A 43 -12.46 -1.64 -7.54
N TYR A 44 -12.43 -1.77 -6.21
CA TYR A 44 -13.60 -2.13 -5.39
C TYR A 44 -14.43 -0.92 -4.92
N ALA A 45 -13.99 0.30 -5.23
CA ALA A 45 -14.63 1.54 -4.82
C ALA A 45 -14.85 2.44 -6.05
N LEU A 46 -14.42 3.70 -6.02
CA LEU A 46 -14.67 4.67 -7.10
C LEU A 46 -13.99 4.27 -8.42
N GLY A 47 -12.85 3.58 -8.36
CA GLY A 47 -12.11 3.16 -9.54
C GLY A 47 -12.81 2.08 -10.37
N GLY A 48 -13.68 1.29 -9.74
CA GLY A 48 -14.47 0.25 -10.41
C GLY A 48 -15.77 0.75 -11.04
N LEU A 49 -16.16 2.01 -10.78
CA LEU A 49 -17.39 2.56 -11.33
C LEU A 49 -17.22 2.86 -12.83
N PRO A 50 -18.14 2.40 -13.69
CA PRO A 50 -18.05 2.64 -15.12
C PRO A 50 -18.33 4.12 -15.43
N ILE A 51 -17.40 4.79 -16.11
CA ILE A 51 -17.61 6.12 -16.66
C ILE A 51 -18.36 5.95 -18.00
N PRO A 52 -19.45 6.70 -18.24
CA PRO A 52 -20.20 6.63 -19.50
C PRO A 52 -19.28 6.80 -20.72
N GLY A 53 -19.20 5.76 -21.56
CA GLY A 53 -18.41 5.74 -22.80
C GLY A 53 -16.94 5.31 -22.66
N TRP A 54 -16.38 5.23 -21.45
CA TRP A 54 -14.95 4.92 -21.22
C TRP A 54 -14.73 3.68 -20.33
N GLY A 55 -15.76 3.20 -19.63
CA GLY A 55 -15.64 2.08 -18.70
C GLY A 55 -14.99 2.48 -17.37
N PRO A 56 -14.68 1.50 -16.49
CA PRO A 56 -14.05 1.76 -15.21
C PRO A 56 -12.58 2.13 -15.36
N VAL A 57 -12.10 3.07 -14.53
CA VAL A 57 -10.68 3.50 -14.52
C VAL A 57 -9.77 2.36 -14.06
N PHE A 58 -10.22 1.57 -13.10
CA PHE A 58 -9.56 0.38 -12.57
C PHE A 58 -10.45 -0.85 -12.76
N PRO A 59 -10.42 -1.49 -13.94
CA PRO A 59 -11.22 -2.68 -14.20
C PRO A 59 -10.76 -3.85 -13.33
N LEU A 60 -11.71 -4.59 -12.75
CA LEU A 60 -11.44 -5.87 -12.10
C LEU A 60 -10.99 -6.88 -13.16
N LYS A 61 -9.71 -7.24 -13.13
CA LYS A 61 -9.17 -8.32 -13.97
C LYS A 61 -9.33 -9.63 -13.22
N GLY A 62 -9.74 -10.70 -13.92
CA GLY A 62 -9.97 -12.05 -13.35
C GLY A 62 -8.71 -12.80 -12.91
N GLY A 63 -7.63 -12.09 -12.57
CA GLY A 63 -6.41 -12.67 -12.02
C GLY A 63 -6.42 -12.69 -10.48
N PRO A 64 -5.39 -13.29 -9.87
CA PRO A 64 -5.26 -13.32 -8.41
C PRO A 64 -5.12 -11.93 -7.76
N LEU A 65 -4.75 -10.91 -8.55
CA LEU A 65 -4.62 -9.52 -8.12
C LEU A 65 -5.58 -8.64 -8.93
N PRO A 66 -6.36 -7.76 -8.28
CA PRO A 66 -7.35 -6.90 -8.91
C PRO A 66 -6.72 -5.65 -9.57
N VAL A 67 -5.52 -5.77 -10.15
CA VAL A 67 -4.79 -4.67 -10.81
C VAL A 67 -4.11 -5.17 -12.07
N SER A 68 -3.74 -4.24 -12.97
CA SER A 68 -2.99 -4.58 -14.18
C SER A 68 -1.56 -5.03 -13.84
N THR A 69 -1.01 -5.97 -14.61
CA THR A 69 0.36 -6.49 -14.40
C THR A 69 1.40 -5.37 -14.52
N GLU A 70 1.16 -4.40 -15.38
CA GLU A 70 1.99 -3.22 -15.56
C GLU A 70 2.01 -2.37 -14.28
N LEU A 71 0.84 -2.08 -13.70
CA LEU A 71 0.73 -1.29 -12.47
C LEU A 71 1.34 -2.03 -11.27
N TYR A 72 1.16 -3.34 -11.19
CA TYR A 72 1.83 -4.18 -10.19
C TYR A 72 3.36 -4.14 -10.32
N GLY A 73 3.88 -4.16 -11.56
CA GLY A 73 5.30 -3.99 -11.83
C GLY A 73 5.82 -2.63 -11.35
N PHE A 74 5.11 -1.54 -11.63
CA PHE A 74 5.46 -0.21 -11.13
C PHE A 74 5.44 -0.14 -9.60
N ALA A 75 4.42 -0.69 -8.95
CA ALA A 75 4.32 -0.71 -7.50
C ALA A 75 5.47 -1.50 -6.86
N THR A 76 5.84 -2.64 -7.46
CA THR A 76 6.96 -3.46 -6.98
C THR A 76 8.28 -2.70 -7.12
N LEU A 77 8.55 -2.09 -8.27
CA LEU A 77 9.76 -1.27 -8.46
C LEU A 77 9.80 -0.09 -7.49
N ALA A 78 8.68 0.62 -7.31
CA ALA A 78 8.59 1.72 -6.35
C ALA A 78 8.86 1.25 -4.91
N SER A 79 8.34 0.08 -4.51
CA SER A 79 8.59 -0.49 -3.18
C SER A 79 10.05 -0.87 -2.97
N ILE A 80 10.71 -1.42 -4.00
CA ILE A 80 12.14 -1.73 -3.97
C ILE A 80 12.95 -0.44 -3.81
N VAL A 81 12.66 0.59 -4.60
CA VAL A 81 13.35 1.89 -4.50
C VAL A 81 13.15 2.52 -3.12
N LEU A 82 11.93 2.48 -2.59
CA LEU A 82 11.62 3.01 -1.25
C LEU A 82 12.42 2.29 -0.16
N LEU A 83 12.41 0.95 -0.16
CA LEU A 83 13.16 0.16 0.82
C LEU A 83 14.67 0.29 0.65
N PHE A 84 15.15 0.45 -0.58
CA PHE A 84 16.56 0.70 -0.86
C PHE A 84 17.00 2.03 -0.28
N ILE A 85 16.25 3.12 -0.50
CA ILE A 85 16.53 4.44 0.09
C ILE A 85 16.49 4.36 1.61
N SER A 86 15.46 3.73 2.19
CA SER A 86 15.36 3.53 3.65
C SER A 86 16.56 2.75 4.20
N GLY A 87 17.05 1.74 3.47
CA GLY A 87 18.27 1.00 3.82
C GLY A 87 19.53 1.87 3.75
N LEU A 88 19.64 2.77 2.76
CA LEU A 88 20.75 3.71 2.64
C LEU A 88 20.77 4.77 3.74
N GLU A 89 19.60 5.17 4.24
CA GLU A 89 19.46 6.10 5.38
C GLU A 89 19.77 5.44 6.74
N THR A 90 19.83 4.11 6.79
CA THR A 90 20.07 3.34 8.01
C THR A 90 21.56 3.21 8.32
N ASP A 91 21.99 3.50 9.55
CA ASP A 91 23.36 3.24 10.02
C ASP A 91 23.59 1.73 10.28
N PRO A 92 24.48 1.05 9.53
CA PRO A 92 24.72 -0.38 9.68
C PRO A 92 25.26 -0.76 11.07
N LYS A 93 26.04 0.12 11.71
CA LYS A 93 26.64 -0.17 13.03
C LYS A 93 25.57 -0.24 14.11
N THR A 94 24.67 0.74 14.13
CA THR A 94 23.53 0.77 15.05
C THR A 94 22.55 -0.37 14.76
N PHE A 95 22.26 -0.65 13.48
CA PHE A 95 21.41 -1.77 13.07
C PHE A 95 21.95 -3.12 13.57
N LEU A 96 23.25 -3.40 13.37
CA LEU A 96 23.88 -4.64 13.82
C LEU A 96 23.91 -4.74 15.34
N ARG A 97 24.14 -3.63 16.06
CA ARG A 97 24.13 -3.59 17.52
C ARG A 97 22.79 -3.99 18.13
N TYR A 98 21.68 -3.59 17.50
CA TYR A 98 20.33 -3.92 17.97
C TYR A 98 19.65 -5.08 17.22
N SER A 99 20.38 -5.78 16.36
CA SER A 99 19.86 -6.84 15.48
C SER A 99 19.13 -7.95 16.22
N VAL A 100 19.65 -8.39 17.38
CA VAL A 100 19.01 -9.46 18.18
C VAL A 100 17.66 -9.02 18.72
N SER A 101 17.57 -7.80 19.26
CA SER A 101 16.30 -7.24 19.74
C SER A 101 15.34 -7.00 18.58
N GLY A 102 15.84 -6.46 17.46
CA GLY A 102 15.05 -6.25 16.26
C GLY A 102 14.48 -7.55 15.68
N LEU A 103 15.28 -8.62 15.64
CA LEU A 103 14.83 -9.95 15.21
C LEU A 103 13.79 -10.53 16.16
N ALA A 104 14.01 -10.44 17.48
CA ALA A 104 13.06 -10.94 18.47
C ALA A 104 11.70 -10.23 18.37
N VAL A 105 11.71 -8.89 18.24
CA VAL A 105 10.49 -8.09 18.08
C VAL A 105 9.82 -8.35 16.73
N GLY A 106 10.59 -8.44 15.65
CA GLY A 106 10.06 -8.70 14.31
C GLY A 106 9.41 -10.07 14.19
N VAL A 107 10.13 -11.13 14.53
CA VAL A 107 9.62 -12.51 14.46
C VAL A 107 8.51 -12.72 15.50
N GLY A 108 8.74 -12.29 16.74
CA GLY A 108 7.76 -12.43 17.81
C GLY A 108 6.45 -11.68 17.51
N GLY A 109 6.55 -10.47 16.96
CA GLY A 109 5.39 -9.68 16.54
C GLY A 109 4.58 -10.37 15.44
N ILE A 110 5.24 -10.93 14.43
CA ILE A 110 4.57 -11.69 13.36
C ILE A 110 3.87 -12.91 13.94
N VAL A 111 4.58 -13.74 14.70
CA VAL A 111 4.03 -14.98 15.28
C VAL A 111 2.85 -14.67 16.20
N ALA A 112 2.97 -13.66 17.06
CA ALA A 112 1.90 -13.27 17.97
C ALA A 112 0.67 -12.73 17.21
N ALA A 113 0.86 -11.85 16.21
CA ALA A 113 -0.23 -11.31 15.42
C ALA A 113 -0.98 -12.42 14.65
N PHE A 114 -0.26 -13.38 14.07
CA PHE A 114 -0.85 -14.53 13.40
C PHE A 114 -1.62 -15.42 14.38
N ALA A 115 -1.03 -15.79 15.52
CA ALA A 115 -1.69 -16.64 16.50
C ALA A 115 -2.98 -16.01 17.05
N ILE A 116 -2.94 -14.71 17.37
CA ILE A 116 -4.13 -13.99 17.84
C ILE A 116 -5.18 -13.92 16.73
N GLY A 117 -4.77 -13.61 15.49
CA GLY A 117 -5.67 -13.56 14.34
C GLY A 117 -6.35 -14.89 14.06
N ASP A 118 -5.60 -15.99 14.11
CA ASP A 118 -6.12 -17.36 13.92
C ASP A 118 -7.11 -17.75 15.02
N VAL A 119 -6.74 -17.55 16.29
CA VAL A 119 -7.64 -17.83 17.42
C VAL A 119 -8.91 -16.98 17.34
N ALA A 120 -8.80 -15.70 17.02
CA ALA A 120 -9.95 -14.82 16.85
C ALA A 120 -10.85 -15.28 15.69
N ALA A 121 -10.27 -15.71 14.56
CA ALA A 121 -11.01 -16.24 13.43
C ALA A 121 -11.76 -17.53 13.78
N VAL A 122 -11.15 -18.43 14.56
CA VAL A 122 -11.79 -19.69 15.00
C VAL A 122 -12.88 -19.44 16.04
N LEU A 123 -12.74 -18.44 16.91
CA LEU A 123 -13.73 -18.14 17.96
C LEU A 123 -14.92 -17.31 17.46
N LEU A 124 -14.70 -16.42 16.48
CA LEU A 124 -15.71 -15.49 15.96
C LEU A 124 -16.31 -15.91 14.62
N GLY A 125 -15.67 -16.83 13.90
CA GLY A 125 -16.14 -17.42 12.65
C GLY A 125 -16.90 -18.72 12.87
#